data_AF-A0A8G1ZJU9-F1
#
_entry.id   AF-A0A8G1ZJU9-F1
#
_cell.length_a   1.000
_cell.length_b   1.000
_cell.length_c   1.000
_cell.angle_alpha   90.00
_cell.angle_beta   90.00
_cell.angle_gamma   90.00
#
_symmetry.space_group_name_H-M   'P 1'
#
loop_
_entity.id
_entity.type
_entity.pdbx_description
1 polymer ?
#
loop_
_entity_poly.entity_id
_entity_poly.type
_entity_poly.pdbx_seq_one_letter_code
_entity_poly.pdbx_strand_id
1 'polypeptide(L)' 'MIRIFLSMAVAFALAACDSGSQDGVGGVSAGEAKALNEAAARLDARAGAARSGDPGLNPAAVAAARADRNRVPPPPQPAL' A
#
# COMPACT_ATOMS: atom_id res chain seq x y z
N MET A 1 9.53 56.33 -12.71
CA MET A 1 10.72 55.45 -12.61
C MET A 1 10.72 54.64 -11.31
N ILE A 2 10.56 55.26 -10.13
CA ILE A 2 10.52 54.55 -8.82
C ILE A 2 9.47 53.42 -8.74
N ARG A 3 8.29 53.61 -9.34
CA ARG A 3 7.23 52.59 -9.38
C ARG A 3 7.65 51.29 -10.10
N ILE A 4 8.44 51.41 -11.17
CA ILE A 4 8.91 50.25 -11.97
C ILE A 4 9.95 49.46 -11.17
N PHE A 5 10.85 50.16 -10.48
CA PHE A 5 11.84 49.54 -9.60
C PHE A 5 11.19 48.78 -8.45
N LEU A 6 10.13 49.33 -7.86
CA LEU A 6 9.39 48.66 -6.79
C LEU A 6 8.73 47.36 -7.29
N SER A 7 8.10 47.39 -8.46
CA SER A 7 7.50 46.20 -9.09
C SER A 7 8.53 45.12 -9.40
N MET A 8 9.72 45.51 -9.87
CA MET A 8 10.80 44.58 -10.20
C MET A 8 11.41 43.93 -8.94
N ALA A 9 11.56 44.69 -7.85
CA ALA A 9 12.04 44.16 -6.57
C ALA A 9 11.06 43.14 -5.96
N VAL A 10 9.75 43.41 -6.05
CA VAL A 10 8.71 42.46 -5.59
C VAL A 10 8.70 41.18 -6.44
N ALA A 11 8.86 41.29 -7.76
CA ALA A 11 8.94 40.13 -8.64
C ALA A 11 10.17 39.24 -8.32
N PHE A 12 11.32 39.84 -8.01
CA PHE A 12 12.52 39.11 -7.60
C PHE A 12 12.35 38.40 -6.25
N ALA A 13 11.66 39.02 -5.29
CA ALA A 13 11.38 38.41 -3.99
C ALA A 13 10.43 37.21 -4.09
N LEU A 14 9.46 37.26 -5.01
CA LEU A 14 8.54 36.14 -5.29
C LEU A 14 9.23 34.99 -6.02
N ALA A 15 10.13 35.29 -6.96
CA ALA A 15 10.89 34.28 -7.70
C ALA A 15 11.85 33.47 -6.81
N ALA A 16 12.34 34.06 -5.71
CA ALA A 16 13.15 33.33 -4.73
C ALA A 16 12.36 32.28 -3.93
N CYS A 17 11.03 32.45 -3.80
CA CYS A 17 10.14 31.45 -3.21
C CYS A 17 9.75 30.32 -4.19
N ASP A 18 10.05 30.48 -5.48
CA ASP A 18 9.70 29.54 -6.56
C ASP A 18 10.95 28.83 -7.11
N SER A 19 11.91 28.53 -6.23
CA SER A 19 13.15 27.80 -6.60
C SER A 19 13.12 26.33 -6.19
N GLY A 20 11.92 25.79 -5.92
CA GLY A 20 11.66 24.38 -5.66
C GLY A 20 11.83 23.52 -6.91
N SER A 21 13.05 23.45 -7.43
CA SER A 21 13.49 22.39 -8.34
C SER A 21 13.48 21.08 -7.57
N GLN A 22 12.37 20.35 -7.56
CA GLN A 22 12.38 18.97 -7.07
C GLN A 22 11.30 18.19 -7.80
N ASP A 23 11.75 17.15 -8.50
CA ASP A 23 10.92 16.25 -9.29
C ASP A 23 9.67 15.82 -8.50
N GLY A 24 8.50 15.82 -9.16
CA GLY A 24 7.26 15.20 -8.68
C GLY A 24 6.26 16.06 -7.88
N VAL A 25 4.97 15.75 -8.05
CA VAL A 25 3.87 16.38 -7.29
C VAL A 25 4.01 16.05 -5.80
N GLY A 26 4.06 17.07 -4.94
CA GLY A 26 4.13 16.88 -3.49
C GLY A 26 5.54 16.78 -2.88
N GLY A 27 6.60 17.16 -3.61
CA GLY A 27 7.97 17.19 -3.09
C GLY A 27 8.64 15.82 -2.99
N VAL A 28 8.19 14.86 -3.81
CA VAL A 28 8.75 13.50 -3.89
C VAL A 28 9.35 13.29 -5.27
N SER A 29 10.66 13.06 -5.32
CA SER A 29 11.37 12.85 -6.58
C SER A 29 10.83 11.63 -7.35
N ALA A 30 10.98 11.65 -8.68
CA ALA A 30 10.58 10.52 -9.52
C ALA A 30 11.23 9.18 -9.09
N GLY A 31 12.46 9.25 -8.56
CA GLY A 31 13.16 8.10 -7.98
C GLY A 31 12.55 7.59 -6.68
N GLU A 32 12.18 8.50 -5.77
CA GLU A 32 11.51 8.16 -4.52
C GLU A 32 10.12 7.57 -4.75
N ALA A 33 9.34 8.15 -5.67
CA ALA A 33 8.04 7.62 -6.07
C ALA A 33 8.17 6.19 -6.63
N LYS A 34 9.18 5.94 -7.47
CA LYS A 34 9.47 4.60 -8.02
C LYS A 34 9.87 3.61 -6.94
N ALA A 35 10.71 4.02 -5.99
CA ALA A 35 11.14 3.18 -4.87
C ALA A 35 9.95 2.79 -3.97
N LEU A 36 9.03 3.72 -3.72
CA LEU A 36 7.83 3.49 -2.93
C LEU A 36 6.88 2.50 -3.62
N ASN A 37 6.66 2.66 -4.93
CA ASN A 37 5.86 1.73 -5.72
C ASN A 37 6.44 0.31 -5.72
N GLU A 38 7.76 0.18 -5.84
CA GLU A 38 8.45 -1.11 -5.78
C GLU A 38 8.32 -1.77 -4.39
N ALA A 39 8.44 -0.99 -3.31
CA ALA A 39 8.20 -1.48 -1.96
C ALA A 39 6.76 -1.97 -1.78
N ALA A 40 5.79 -1.23 -2.32
CA ALA A 40 4.38 -1.62 -2.29
C ALA A 40 4.12 -2.91 -3.09
N ALA A 41 4.71 -3.05 -4.29
CA ALA A 41 4.60 -4.27 -5.10
C ALA A 41 5.14 -5.51 -4.36
N ARG A 42 6.26 -5.37 -3.63
CA ARG A 42 6.83 -6.46 -2.81
C ARG A 42 5.92 -6.83 -1.64
N LEU A 43 5.28 -5.85 -1.02
CA LEU A 43 4.32 -6.08 0.07
C LEU A 43 3.07 -6.78 -0.46
N ASP A 44 2.53 -6.33 -1.59
CA ASP A 44 1.36 -6.92 -2.23
C ASP A 44 1.64 -8.36 -2.66
N ALA A 45 2.82 -8.65 -3.22
CA ALA A 45 3.23 -10.02 -3.54
C ALA A 45 3.23 -10.95 -2.30
N ARG A 46 3.66 -10.44 -1.13
CA ARG A 46 3.61 -11.20 0.13
C ARG A 46 2.17 -11.36 0.64
N ALA A 47 1.36 -10.32 0.53
CA ALA A 47 -0.04 -10.35 0.94
C ALA A 47 -0.88 -11.26 0.04
N GLY A 48 -0.64 -11.26 -1.28
CA GLY A 48 -1.25 -12.14 -2.25
C GLY A 48 -0.92 -13.60 -1.98
N ALA A 49 0.35 -13.92 -1.66
CA ALA A 49 0.76 -15.26 -1.25
C ALA A 49 0.09 -15.71 0.07
N ALA A 50 -0.10 -14.78 1.02
CA ALA A 50 -0.83 -15.04 2.26
C ALA A 50 -2.34 -15.22 2.03
N ARG A 51 -2.91 -14.52 1.03
CA ARG A 51 -4.35 -14.56 0.70
C ARG A 51 -4.74 -15.74 -0.19
N SER A 52 -3.82 -16.27 -0.99
CA SER A 52 -4.03 -17.46 -1.82
C SER A 52 -4.21 -18.76 -1.03
N GLY A 53 -4.04 -18.73 0.30
CA GLY A 53 -4.24 -19.91 1.17
C GLY A 53 -5.71 -20.24 1.47
N ASP A 54 -6.59 -19.24 1.55
CA ASP A 54 -8.05 -19.42 1.68
C ASP A 54 -8.73 -18.03 1.62
N PRO A 55 -9.60 -17.74 0.63
CA PRO A 55 -10.21 -16.41 0.49
C PRO A 55 -11.22 -16.16 1.61
N GLY A 56 -10.80 -15.46 2.66
CA GLY A 56 -11.72 -14.84 3.64
C GLY A 56 -12.29 -15.76 4.72
N LEU A 57 -11.81 -17.01 4.83
CA LEU A 57 -12.11 -17.86 5.97
C LEU A 57 -11.30 -17.42 7.19
N ASN A 58 -11.98 -17.21 8.32
CA ASN A 58 -11.26 -16.87 9.55
C ASN A 58 -10.36 -18.06 9.97
N PRO A 59 -9.31 -17.80 10.77
CA PRO A 59 -8.35 -18.85 11.17
C PRO A 59 -8.98 -20.06 11.85
N ALA A 60 -10.06 -19.85 12.62
CA ALA A 60 -10.80 -20.93 13.29
C ALA A 60 -11.56 -21.81 12.29
N ALA A 61 -12.11 -21.25 11.22
CA ALA A 61 -12.78 -22.02 10.17
C ALA A 61 -11.79 -22.89 9.39
N VAL A 62 -10.60 -22.37 9.09
CA VAL A 62 -9.52 -23.15 8.47
C VAL A 62 -9.07 -24.29 9.40
N ALA A 63 -8.93 -24.01 10.70
CA ALA A 63 -8.57 -25.02 11.70
C ALA A 63 -9.64 -26.12 11.83
N ALA A 64 -10.93 -25.74 11.86
CA ALA A 64 -12.05 -26.66 11.90
C ALA A 64 -12.11 -27.55 10.65
N ALA A 65 -11.95 -26.97 9.45
CA ALA A 65 -11.92 -27.74 8.20
C ALA A 65 -10.75 -28.73 8.15
N ARG A 66 -9.58 -28.37 8.70
CA ARG A 66 -8.45 -29.31 8.84
C ARG A 66 -8.75 -30.43 9.83
N ALA A 67 -9.37 -30.12 10.96
CA ALA A 67 -9.75 -31.12 11.95
C ALA A 67 -10.79 -32.10 11.41
N ASP A 68 -11.78 -31.61 10.66
CA ASP A 68 -12.82 -32.42 10.06
C ASP A 68 -12.26 -33.39 8.99
N ARG A 69 -11.32 -32.94 8.16
CA ARG A 69 -10.63 -33.82 7.21
C ARG A 69 -9.89 -34.99 7.87
N ASN A 70 -9.46 -34.82 9.12
CA ASN A 70 -8.75 -35.86 9.87
C ASN A 70 -9.69 -36.69 10.75
N ARG A 71 -11.00 -36.42 10.74
CA ARG A 71 -11.97 -37.11 11.59
C ARG A 71 -12.36 -38.45 10.99
N VAL A 72 -12.22 -39.52 11.78
CA VAL A 72 -12.78 -40.83 11.44
C VAL A 72 -14.29 -40.81 11.74
N PRO A 73 -15.16 -41.21 10.79
CA PRO A 73 -16.60 -41.27 11.02
C PRO A 73 -16.94 -42.18 12.21
N PRO A 74 -17.92 -41.81 13.05
CA PRO A 74 -18.40 -42.72 14.09
C PRO A 74 -18.98 -43.99 13.45
N PRO A 75 -18.81 -45.16 14.10
CA PRO A 75 -19.42 -46.39 13.61
C PRO A 75 -20.96 -46.23 13.56
N PRO A 76 -21.63 -46.87 12.58
CA PRO A 76 -23.08 -46.84 12.50
C PRO A 76 -23.69 -47.37 13.80
N GLN A 77 -24.65 -46.63 14.34
CA GLN A 77 -25.37 -47.04 15.54
C GLN A 77 -26.24 -48.26 15.19
N PRO A 78 -26.33 -49.29 16.05
CA PRO A 78 -27.22 -50.41 15.82
C PRO A 78 -28.66 -49.90 15.71
N ALA A 79 -29.35 -50.25 14.63
CA ALA A 79 -30.79 -50.08 14.54
C ALA A 79 -31.46 -51.01 15.57
N LEU A 80 -32.32 -50.42 16.42
CA LEU A 80 -33.11 -51.14 17.42
C LEU A 80 -34.03 -52.19 16.80
#